data_AF-A0A813KRS6-F1
#
_entry.id   AF-A0A813KRS6-F1
#
_cell.length_a   1.000
_cell.length_b   1.000
_cell.length_c   1.000
_cell.angle_alpha   90.00
_cell.angle_beta   90.00
_cell.angle_gamma   90.00
#
_symmetry.space_group_name_H-M   'P 1'
#
loop_
_entity.id
_entity.type
_entity.pdbx_description
1 polymer ?
#
loop_
_entity_poly.entity_id
_entity_poly.type
_entity_poly.pdbx_seq_one_letter_code
_entity_poly.pdbx_strand_id
1 'polypeptide(L)'
;MLTTPWMEEPTCQAASADTSPVKSCLLEEKFLAHHLGKCKPCGYLYSKVDGCRQGDDCEFCHFCSLDDVKARKYSGKRQARAIKRAAGYVAPLQSRSDSSRFSLHSIPTWHCPGAIPRSAPLPRVCL
;
A
#
# COMPACT_ATOMS: atom_id res chain seq x y z
N MET A 1 -40.77 -63.74 -12.34
CA MET A 1 -39.49 -63.06 -12.07
C MET A 1 -39.50 -61.76 -12.88
N LEU A 2 -40.15 -60.74 -12.32
CA LEU A 2 -40.33 -59.43 -12.95
C LEU A 2 -39.46 -58.45 -12.18
N THR A 3 -38.27 -58.17 -12.68
CA THR A 3 -37.47 -57.02 -12.25
C THR A 3 -37.25 -56.16 -13.46
N THR A 4 -37.99 -55.06 -13.47
CA THR A 4 -38.01 -54.03 -14.49
C THR A 4 -36.62 -53.43 -14.75
N PRO A 5 -36.30 -53.10 -16.01
CA PRO A 5 -35.09 -52.39 -16.41
C PRO A 5 -35.12 -50.96 -15.87
N TRP A 6 -34.08 -50.56 -15.14
CA TRP A 6 -33.89 -49.19 -14.69
C TRP A 6 -32.85 -48.52 -15.58
N MET A 7 -33.35 -47.62 -16.43
CA MET A 7 -32.57 -46.58 -17.06
C MET A 7 -31.86 -45.80 -15.96
N GLU A 8 -30.54 -45.83 -15.94
CA GLU A 8 -29.80 -44.75 -15.29
C GLU A 8 -29.81 -43.58 -16.26
N GLU A 9 -30.76 -42.67 -16.02
CA GLU A 9 -30.80 -41.36 -16.64
C GLU A 9 -29.48 -40.65 -16.35
N PRO A 10 -28.81 -40.05 -17.36
CA PRO A 10 -27.76 -39.09 -17.08
C PRO A 10 -28.42 -37.92 -16.35
N THR A 11 -28.25 -37.89 -15.03
CA THR A 11 -28.61 -36.73 -14.23
C THR A 11 -27.83 -35.55 -14.79
N CYS A 12 -28.52 -34.70 -15.57
CA CYS A 12 -28.10 -33.37 -15.87
C CYS A 12 -28.16 -32.59 -14.55
N GLN A 13 -27.12 -32.74 -13.74
CA GLN A 13 -26.90 -31.90 -12.57
C GLN A 13 -26.69 -30.48 -13.07
N ALA A 14 -27.78 -29.72 -13.08
CA ALA A 14 -27.77 -28.27 -13.11
C ALA A 14 -27.03 -27.80 -11.85
N ALA A 15 -25.72 -27.64 -11.95
CA ALA A 15 -24.93 -26.91 -10.98
C ALA A 15 -25.37 -25.44 -11.04
N SER A 16 -26.31 -25.11 -10.15
CA SER A 16 -26.58 -23.80 -9.55
C SER A 16 -25.89 -22.61 -10.22
N ALA A 17 -26.69 -21.91 -11.04
CA ALA A 17 -26.46 -20.55 -11.47
C ALA A 17 -26.54 -19.58 -10.28
N ASP A 18 -25.48 -19.51 -9.48
CA ASP A 18 -25.19 -18.36 -8.63
C ASP A 18 -24.19 -17.41 -9.33
N THR A 19 -24.29 -17.29 -10.65
CA THR A 19 -23.58 -16.25 -11.41
C THR A 19 -24.53 -15.08 -11.60
N SER A 20 -24.67 -14.29 -10.54
CA SER A 20 -25.45 -13.06 -10.56
C SER A 20 -24.98 -12.15 -11.71
N PRO A 21 -25.84 -11.79 -12.69
CA PRO A 21 -25.47 -11.05 -13.90
C PRO A 21 -24.88 -9.66 -13.64
N VAL A 22 -24.98 -9.15 -12.41
CA VAL A 22 -24.47 -7.84 -12.01
C VAL A 22 -22.98 -7.86 -11.63
N LYS A 23 -22.40 -9.00 -11.21
CA LYS A 23 -20.98 -9.06 -10.83
C LYS A 23 -20.05 -9.03 -12.03
N SER A 24 -20.48 -9.59 -13.16
CA SER A 24 -19.72 -9.55 -14.42
C SER A 24 -19.63 -8.14 -14.99
N CYS A 25 -20.71 -7.36 -14.94
CA CYS A 25 -20.72 -5.97 -15.41
C CYS A 25 -19.74 -5.07 -14.65
N LEU A 26 -19.64 -5.25 -13.32
CA LEU A 26 -18.74 -4.44 -12.47
C LEU A 26 -17.26 -4.75 -12.72
N LEU A 27 -16.93 -5.99 -13.09
CA LEU A 27 -15.55 -6.36 -13.40
C LEU A 27 -15.12 -5.80 -14.77
N GLU A 28 -16.01 -5.81 -15.75
CA GLU A 28 -15.78 -5.25 -17.08
C GLU A 28 -15.50 -3.74 -17.03
N GLU A 29 -16.27 -2.99 -16.25
CA GLU A 29 -16.03 -1.55 -16.05
C GLU A 29 -14.67 -1.24 -15.43
N LYS A 30 -14.24 -2.05 -14.44
CA LYS A 30 -12.93 -1.91 -13.81
C LYS A 30 -11.79 -2.23 -14.79
N PHE A 31 -12.00 -3.21 -15.65
CA PHE A 31 -11.06 -3.60 -16.70
C PHE A 31 -10.94 -2.50 -17.76
N LEU A 32 -12.06 -1.97 -18.24
CA LEU A 32 -12.08 -0.84 -19.17
C LEU A 32 -11.43 0.41 -18.54
N ALA A 33 -11.74 0.73 -17.29
CA ALA A 33 -11.10 1.85 -16.59
C ALA A 33 -9.59 1.65 -16.40
N HIS A 34 -9.12 0.41 -16.25
CA HIS A 34 -7.70 0.07 -16.22
C HIS A 34 -7.03 0.32 -17.56
N HIS A 35 -7.62 -0.18 -18.66
CA HIS A 35 -7.11 0.06 -20.01
C HIS A 35 -7.09 1.54 -20.38
N LEU A 36 -8.08 2.31 -19.92
CA LEU A 36 -8.12 3.76 -20.09
C LEU A 36 -7.15 4.51 -19.17
N GLY A 37 -6.46 3.82 -18.26
CA GLY A 37 -5.56 4.41 -17.27
C GLY A 37 -6.26 5.23 -16.18
N LYS A 38 -7.60 5.27 -16.15
CA LYS A 38 -8.41 6.02 -15.16
C LYS A 38 -8.69 5.23 -13.88
N CYS A 39 -8.20 4.00 -13.79
CA CYS A 39 -8.40 3.13 -12.63
C CYS A 39 -7.75 3.66 -11.34
N LYS A 40 -8.31 3.25 -10.21
CA LYS A 40 -7.74 3.43 -8.88
C LYS A 40 -7.13 2.11 -8.42
N PRO A 41 -5.79 1.99 -8.29
CA PRO A 41 -5.17 0.74 -7.89
C PRO A 41 -5.51 0.39 -6.43
N CYS A 42 -5.68 -0.90 -6.15
CA CYS A 42 -5.88 -1.38 -4.79
C CYS A 42 -4.60 -1.20 -3.96
N GLY A 43 -4.70 -0.44 -2.87
CA GLY A 43 -3.57 -0.25 -1.96
C GLY A 43 -3.14 -1.54 -1.25
N TYR A 44 -4.09 -2.45 -0.97
CA TYR A 44 -3.84 -3.65 -0.17
C TYR A 44 -3.30 -4.83 -0.97
N LEU A 45 -3.53 -4.87 -2.28
CA LEU A 45 -3.06 -5.97 -3.16
C LEU A 45 -1.56 -6.23 -3.01
N TYR A 46 -0.78 -5.16 -2.87
CA TYR A 46 0.67 -5.21 -2.81
C TYR A 46 1.30 -4.70 -1.51
N SER A 47 0.53 -4.03 -0.66
CA SER A 47 1.06 -3.49 0.61
C SER A 47 1.03 -4.51 1.74
N LYS A 48 0.17 -5.54 1.65
CA LYS A 48 0.06 -6.61 2.65
C LYS A 48 0.56 -7.92 2.06
N VAL A 49 1.16 -8.75 2.90
CA VAL A 49 1.56 -10.12 2.55
C VAL A 49 0.32 -10.97 2.23
N ASP A 50 -0.78 -10.74 2.96
CA ASP A 50 -2.06 -11.42 2.77
C ASP A 50 -2.86 -10.92 1.54
N GLY A 51 -2.40 -9.87 0.85
CA GLY A 51 -3.10 -9.27 -0.29
C GLY A 51 -4.42 -8.57 0.06
N CYS A 52 -5.31 -8.45 -0.93
CA CYS A 52 -6.62 -7.82 -0.77
C CYS A 52 -7.63 -8.78 -0.14
N ARG A 53 -8.19 -8.40 1.03
CA ARG A 53 -9.17 -9.22 1.76
C ARG A 53 -10.57 -9.24 1.15
N GLN A 54 -10.86 -8.29 0.26
CA GLN A 54 -12.18 -8.16 -0.37
C GLN A 54 -12.34 -9.02 -1.63
N GLY A 55 -11.25 -9.62 -2.15
CA GLY A 55 -11.31 -10.46 -3.35
C GLY A 55 -11.97 -9.74 -4.53
N ASP A 56 -12.96 -10.39 -5.14
CA ASP A 56 -13.70 -9.87 -6.31
C ASP A 56 -14.69 -8.74 -5.97
N ASP A 57 -15.07 -8.62 -4.70
CA ASP A 57 -15.94 -7.54 -4.21
C ASP A 57 -15.16 -6.24 -3.92
N CYS A 58 -13.84 -6.22 -4.15
CA CYS A 58 -13.02 -5.02 -3.99
C CYS A 58 -13.39 -3.93 -5.01
N GLU A 59 -13.71 -2.72 -4.56
CA GLU A 59 -14.03 -1.57 -5.43
C GLU A 59 -12.82 -1.05 -6.23
N PHE A 60 -11.61 -1.43 -5.84
CA PHE A 60 -10.37 -0.99 -6.46
C PHE A 60 -9.88 -1.94 -7.56
N CYS A 61 -9.05 -1.42 -8.45
CA CYS A 61 -8.47 -2.18 -9.56
C CYS A 61 -7.37 -3.12 -9.07
N HIS A 62 -7.48 -4.40 -9.42
CA HIS A 62 -6.45 -5.43 -9.19
C HIS A 62 -5.56 -5.71 -10.39
N PHE A 63 -5.86 -5.15 -11.57
CA PHE A 63 -5.10 -5.37 -12.81
C PHE A 63 -3.81 -4.52 -12.91
N CYS A 64 -3.66 -3.50 -12.05
CA CYS A 64 -2.44 -2.68 -12.05
C CYS A 64 -1.25 -3.45 -11.53
N SER A 65 -0.09 -3.31 -12.18
CA SER A 65 1.15 -3.88 -11.69
C SER A 65 1.71 -3.12 -10.48
N LEU A 66 2.60 -3.77 -9.72
CA LEU A 66 3.34 -3.16 -8.61
C LEU A 66 4.00 -1.83 -8.97
N ASP A 67 4.60 -1.77 -10.16
CA ASP A 67 5.32 -0.60 -10.62
C ASP A 67 4.36 0.56 -10.91
N ASP A 68 3.24 0.28 -11.58
CA ASP A 68 2.19 1.27 -11.84
C ASP A 68 1.61 1.86 -10.56
N VAL A 69 1.39 1.03 -9.54
CA VAL A 69 0.89 1.49 -8.23
C VAL A 69 1.89 2.42 -7.56
N LYS A 70 3.18 2.08 -7.58
CA LYS A 70 4.26 2.90 -7.01
C LYS A 70 4.41 4.21 -7.77
N ALA A 71 4.43 4.16 -9.10
CA ALA A 71 4.54 5.31 -9.98
C ALA A 71 3.39 6.30 -9.76
N ARG A 72 2.14 5.80 -9.73
CA ARG A 72 0.95 6.63 -9.44
C ARG A 72 1.01 7.26 -8.05
N LYS A 73 1.42 6.49 -7.03
CA LYS A 73 1.57 7.00 -5.65
C LYS A 73 2.62 8.10 -5.57
N TYR A 74 3.74 7.95 -6.27
CA TYR A 74 4.80 8.97 -6.29
C TYR A 74 4.35 10.23 -7.02
N SER A 75 3.79 10.08 -8.23
CA SER A 75 3.27 11.17 -9.04
C SER A 75 2.14 11.93 -8.33
N GLY A 76 1.19 11.23 -7.71
CA GLY A 76 0.11 11.84 -6.93
C GLY A 76 0.62 12.61 -5.72
N LYS A 77 1.60 12.07 -4.98
CA LYS A 77 2.25 12.80 -3.87
C LYS A 77 2.94 14.07 -4.34
N ARG A 78 3.65 14.01 -5.48
CA ARG A 78 4.34 15.17 -6.06
C ARG A 78 3.35 16.25 -6.46
N GLN A 79 2.26 15.89 -7.13
CA GLN A 79 1.19 16.82 -7.50
C GLN A 79 0.52 17.42 -6.27
N ALA A 80 0.14 16.61 -5.29
CA ALA A 80 -0.46 17.10 -4.05
C ALA A 80 0.47 18.08 -3.29
N ARG A 81 1.78 17.83 -3.26
CA ARG A 81 2.76 18.76 -2.70
C ARG A 81 2.86 20.05 -3.50
N ALA A 82 2.82 19.99 -4.83
CA ALA A 82 2.83 21.17 -5.69
C ALA A 82 1.56 22.01 -5.48
N ILE A 83 0.38 21.39 -5.45
CA ILE A 83 -0.90 22.08 -5.19
C ILE A 83 -0.90 22.75 -3.82
N LYS A 84 -0.45 22.05 -2.77
CA LYS A 84 -0.33 22.64 -1.42
C LYS A 84 0.59 23.86 -1.40
N ARG A 85 1.74 23.78 -2.07
CA ARG A 85 2.68 24.91 -2.20
C ARG A 85 2.05 26.08 -2.96
N ALA A 86 1.37 25.80 -4.07
CA ALA A 86 0.67 26.82 -4.86
C ALA A 86 -0.48 27.48 -4.07
N ALA A 87 -1.19 26.70 -3.25
CA ALA A 87 -2.24 27.18 -2.36
C ALA A 87 -1.71 27.90 -1.10
N GLY A 88 -0.40 28.15 -0.99
CA GLY A 88 0.19 28.81 0.18
C GLY A 88 0.14 27.99 1.46
N TYR A 89 -0.15 26.69 1.39
CA TYR A 89 -0.11 25.80 2.55
C TYR A 89 1.34 25.58 2.97
N VAL A 90 1.76 26.31 4.00
CA VAL A 90 3.01 26.04 4.72
C VAL A 90 2.74 24.90 5.70
N ALA A 91 3.37 23.75 5.47
CA ALA A 91 3.32 22.69 6.47
C ALA A 91 3.90 23.26 7.78
N PRO A 92 3.23 23.07 8.93
CA PRO A 92 3.80 23.51 10.20
C PRO A 92 5.17 22.86 10.34
N LEU A 93 6.20 23.67 10.57
CA LEU A 93 7.46 23.18 11.12
C LEU A 93 7.08 22.53 12.45
N GLN A 94 6.97 21.21 12.47
CA GLN A 94 6.85 20.47 13.71
C GLN A 94 8.16 20.73 14.46
N SER A 95 8.15 21.74 15.32
CA SER A 95 9.16 21.89 16.35
C SER A 95 9.11 20.59 17.13
N ARG A 96 10.06 19.71 16.85
CA ARG A 96 10.36 18.56 17.70
C ARG A 96 10.90 19.12 19.02
N SER A 97 10.03 19.73 19.82
CA SER A 97 10.26 19.99 21.22
C SER A 97 10.03 18.68 21.96
N ASP A 98 10.86 17.68 21.62
CA ASP A 98 11.00 16.49 22.45
C ASP A 98 12.02 16.85 23.53
N SER A 99 11.57 17.62 24.52
CA SER A 99 12.33 17.96 25.73
C SER A 99 12.70 16.72 26.55
N SER A 100 12.22 15.52 26.17
CA SER A 100 12.61 14.27 26.81
C SER A 100 13.93 13.68 26.30
N ARG A 101 14.44 14.13 25.13
CA ARG A 101 15.65 13.54 24.54
C ARG A 101 16.96 14.23 24.94
N PHE A 102 16.89 15.34 25.66
CA PHE A 102 18.06 16.06 26.19
C PHE A 102 17.93 16.33 27.69
N SER A 103 17.28 15.44 28.45
CA SER A 103 17.55 15.39 29.89
C SER A 103 18.97 14.86 30.07
N LEU A 104 19.92 15.77 30.30
CA LEU A 104 21.33 15.47 30.59
C LEU A 104 21.50 14.49 31.80
N HIS A 105 20.44 14.26 32.56
CA HIS A 105 20.39 13.36 33.71
C HIS A 105 19.85 11.96 33.39
N SER A 106 19.56 11.64 32.12
CA SER A 106 19.16 10.28 31.71
C SER A 106 19.69 9.97 30.31
N ILE A 107 20.99 10.19 30.09
CA ILE A 107 21.70 9.60 28.96
C ILE A 107 21.77 8.09 29.22
N PRO A 108 21.03 7.22 28.49
CA PRO A 108 21.38 5.81 28.53
C PRO A 108 22.77 5.71 27.93
N THR A 109 23.74 5.27 28.73
CA THR A 109 25.11 5.02 28.27
C THR A 109 25.09 3.84 27.30
N TRP A 110 24.64 4.08 26.07
CA TRP A 110 24.98 3.23 24.95
C TRP A 110 26.46 3.48 24.70
N HIS A 111 27.30 2.72 25.41
CA HIS A 111 28.68 2.54 25.04
C HIS A 111 28.66 1.99 23.61
N CYS A 112 28.98 2.83 22.63
CA CYS A 112 29.40 2.38 21.32
C CYS A 112 30.89 2.03 21.44
N PRO A 113 31.30 0.75 21.45
CA PRO A 113 32.70 0.39 21.38
C PRO A 113 33.18 0.71 19.95
N GLY A 114 33.71 1.92 19.72
CA GLY A 114 34.32 2.26 18.44
C GLY A 114 34.31 3.73 18.00
N ALA A 115 33.73 4.66 18.76
CA ALA A 115 33.80 6.07 18.39
C ALA A 115 35.15 6.69 18.81
N ILE A 116 36.10 6.71 17.88
CA ILE A 116 37.36 7.47 18.01
C ILE A 116 37.02 8.97 18.01
N PRO A 117 37.35 9.76 19.05
CA PRO A 117 37.10 11.19 19.04
C PRO A 117 37.98 11.88 17.99
N ARG A 118 37.34 12.69 17.13
CA ARG A 118 38.05 13.59 16.22
C ARG A 118 38.85 14.59 17.05
N SER A 119 40.16 14.47 16.95
CA SER A 119 41.23 15.30 17.52
C SER A 119 40.84 16.75 17.80
N ALA A 120 41.00 17.17 19.06
CA ALA A 120 40.94 18.56 19.49
C ALA A 120 42.08 19.39 18.87
N PRO A 121 41.84 20.67 18.52
CA PRO A 121 42.92 21.57 18.13
C PRO A 121 43.78 21.92 19.36
N LEU A 122 45.11 21.72 19.23
CA LEU A 122 46.10 22.09 20.24
C LEU A 122 46.15 23.62 20.44
N PRO A 123 46.42 24.13 21.66
CA PRO A 123 46.52 25.56 21.90
C PRO A 123 47.77 26.14 21.20
N ARG A 124 47.57 27.26 20.48
CA ARG A 124 48.67 28.06 19.92
C ARG A 124 49.45 28.68 21.08
N VAL A 125 50.68 28.23 21.29
CA VAL A 125 51.64 28.96 22.11
C VAL A 125 52.12 30.16 21.30
N CYS A 126 51.80 31.37 21.78
CA CYS A 126 52.39 32.60 21.27
C CYS A 126 53.85 32.68 21.74
N LEU A 127 54.79 32.74 20.79
CA LEU A 127 56.11 33.36 20.98
C LEU A 127 56.09 34.73 20.32
#